data_AF-A0AAW9QIU2-F1
#
_entry.id   AF-A0AAW9QIU2-F1
#
_cell.length_a   1.000
_cell.length_b   1.000
_cell.length_c   1.000
_cell.angle_alpha   90.00
_cell.angle_beta   90.00
_cell.angle_gamma   90.00
#
_symmetry.space_group_name_H-M   'P 1'
#
loop_
_entity.id
_entity.type
_entity.pdbx_description
1 polymer ?
#
loop_
_entity_poly.entity_id
_entity_poly.type
_entity_poly.pdbx_seq_one_letter_code
_entity_poly.pdbx_strand_id
1 'polypeptide(L)' 'MTLENYHLDRLSIELSLDEQGDWLARFLEMPTISAFGDDPLQALEELKIAWELVKEDYREKGLEIPILSHQKSFST' A
#
# COMPACT_ATOMS: atom_id res chain seq x y z
N MET A 1 -7.86 -17.67 9.26
CA MET A 1 -7.39 -16.33 9.70
C MET A 1 -7.88 -15.35 8.66
N THR A 2 -8.71 -14.40 9.07
CA THR A 2 -9.41 -13.46 8.19
C THR A 2 -8.45 -12.33 7.78
N LEU A 3 -8.11 -12.28 6.50
CA LEU A 3 -7.38 -11.16 5.90
C LEU A 3 -8.36 -9.98 5.81
N GLU A 4 -8.26 -9.01 6.72
CA GLU A 4 -8.98 -7.75 6.58
C GLU A 4 -8.31 -6.93 5.48
N ASN A 5 -9.04 -6.73 4.37
CA ASN A 5 -8.57 -5.93 3.24
C ASN A 5 -8.87 -4.46 3.53
N TYR A 6 -7.83 -3.67 3.79
CA TYR A 6 -7.94 -2.21 3.94
C TYR A 6 -7.82 -1.55 2.56
N HIS A 7 -8.75 -0.64 2.25
CA HIS A 7 -8.75 0.11 0.99
C HIS A 7 -8.22 1.52 1.21
N LEU A 8 -6.98 1.80 0.77
CA LEU A 8 -6.39 3.13 0.76
C LEU A 8 -6.19 3.57 -0.69
N ASP A 9 -6.78 4.70 -1.11
CA ASP A 9 -6.69 5.20 -2.50
C ASP A 9 -7.05 4.14 -3.58
N ARG A 10 -7.96 3.20 -3.24
CA ARG A 10 -8.37 2.04 -4.07
C ARG A 10 -7.27 1.00 -4.35
N LEU A 11 -6.14 1.09 -3.65
CA LEU A 11 -5.10 0.09 -3.68
C LEU A 11 -5.42 -1.02 -2.68
N SER A 12 -5.05 -2.26 -3.03
CA SER A 12 -5.21 -3.40 -2.15
C SER A 12 -3.97 -3.53 -1.25
N ILE A 13 -4.19 -3.64 0.07
CA ILE A 13 -3.10 -3.81 1.03
C ILE A 13 -3.04 -5.27 1.46
N GLU A 14 -1.85 -5.85 1.37
CA GLU A 14 -1.53 -7.13 1.96
C GLU A 14 -0.83 -6.92 3.30
N LEU A 15 -1.34 -7.60 4.33
CA LEU A 15 -0.71 -7.72 5.64
C LEU A 15 -0.18 -9.14 5.81
N SER A 16 1.11 -9.24 6.13
CA SER A 16 1.81 -10.51 6.33
C SER A 16 2.65 -10.45 7.60
N LEU A 17 2.73 -11.55 8.33
CA LEU A 17 3.58 -11.67 9.51
C LEU A 17 4.91 -12.30 9.08
N ASP A 18 6.02 -11.65 9.40
CA ASP A 18 7.36 -12.16 9.14
C ASP A 18 7.79 -13.21 10.18
N GLU A 19 8.87 -13.94 9.91
CA GLU A 19 9.41 -14.98 10.81
C GLU A 19 9.85 -14.44 12.18
N GLN A 20 10.11 -13.13 12.26
CA GLN A 20 10.49 -12.42 13.49
C GLN A 20 9.28 -11.96 14.32
N GLY A 21 8.06 -12.09 13.79
CA GLY A 21 6.83 -11.62 14.44
C GLY A 21 6.46 -10.16 14.11
N ASP A 22 7.20 -9.50 13.23
CA ASP A 22 6.87 -8.18 12.70
C ASP A 22 5.78 -8.26 11.62
N TRP A 23 4.90 -7.27 11.59
CA TRP A 23 3.88 -7.13 10.56
C TRP A 23 4.42 -6.32 9.39
N LEU A 24 4.35 -6.90 8.20
CA LEU A 24 4.66 -6.25 6.93
C LEU A 24 3.35 -5.90 6.21
N ALA A 25 3.13 -4.61 6.00
CA ALA A 25 2.07 -4.06 5.16
C ALA A 25 2.65 -3.62 3.81
N ARG A 26 2.04 -4.02 2.69
CA ARG A 26 2.46 -3.58 1.35
C ARG A 26 1.28 -3.42 0.40
N PHE A 27 1.41 -2.54 -0.60
CA PHE A 27 0.43 -2.48 -1.68
C PHE A 27 0.66 -3.62 -2.67
N LEU A 28 -0.39 -4.37 -3.01
CA LEU A 28 -0.30 -5.47 -3.98
C LEU A 28 0.10 -4.96 -5.37
N GLU A 29 -0.44 -3.82 -5.77
CA GLU A 29 -0.15 -3.22 -7.07
C GLU A 29 1.19 -2.47 -7.11
N MET A 30 1.75 -2.11 -5.95
CA MET A 30 3.04 -1.41 -5.83
C MET A 30 3.85 -2.02 -4.69
N PRO A 31 4.43 -3.22 -4.88
CA PRO A 31 5.17 -3.93 -3.82
C PRO A 31 6.46 -3.22 -3.40
N THR A 32 6.88 -2.19 -4.13
CA THR A 32 7.99 -1.30 -3.77
C THR A 32 7.65 -0.36 -2.62
N ILE A 33 6.36 -0.18 -2.31
CA ILE A 33 5.87 0.64 -1.20
C ILE A 33 5.36 -0.33 -0.14
N SER A 34 6.10 -0.41 0.95
CA SER A 34 5.85 -1.30 2.07
C SER A 34 6.29 -0.66 3.37
N ALA A 35 5.71 -1.11 4.47
CA ALA A 35 6.09 -0.68 5.80
C ALA A 35 5.99 -1.84 6.80
N PHE A 36 6.79 -1.73 7.86
CA PHE A 36 6.81 -2.69 8.96
C PHE A 36 6.20 -2.06 10.22
N GLY A 37 5.66 -2.88 11.10
CA GLY A 37 5.21 -2.48 12.43
C GLY A 37 5.19 -3.67 13.39
N ASP A 38 5.25 -3.38 14.69
CA ASP A 38 5.16 -4.39 15.74
C ASP A 38 3.76 -5.03 15.79
N ASP A 39 2.75 -4.32 15.28
CA ASP A 39 1.38 -4.78 15.15
C ASP A 39 0.77 -4.40 13.78
N PRO A 40 -0.35 -5.04 13.36
CA PRO A 40 -0.93 -4.79 12.05
C PRO A 40 -1.35 -3.33 11.84
N LEU A 41 -1.81 -2.67 12.91
CA LEU A 41 -2.30 -1.30 12.83
C LEU A 41 -1.14 -0.33 12.64
N GLN A 42 -0.04 -0.53 13.37
CA GLN A 42 1.19 0.23 13.18
C GLN A 42 1.75 0.05 11.77
N ALA A 43 1.80 -1.19 11.26
CA ALA A 43 2.27 -1.43 9.89
C ALA A 43 1.41 -0.71 8.84
N LEU A 44 0.10 -0.64 9.05
CA LEU A 44 -0.82 0.13 8.19
C LEU A 44 -0.60 1.65 8.30
N GLU A 45 -0.36 2.17 9.50
CA GLU A 45 -0.10 3.59 9.73
C GLU A 45 1.21 4.03 9.06
N GLU A 46 2.26 3.23 9.22
CA GLU A 46 3.54 3.43 8.55
C GLU A 46 3.40 3.32 7.02
N LEU A 47 2.60 2.37 6.51
CA LEU A 47 2.33 2.25 5.07
C LEU A 47 1.62 3.49 4.53
N LYS A 48 0.68 4.05 5.29
CA LYS A 48 0.00 5.30 4.94
C LYS A 48 0.97 6.47 4.89
N ILE A 49 1.89 6.59 5.85
CA ILE A 49 2.92 7.63 5.87
C ILE A 49 3.83 7.48 4.63
N ALA A 50 4.30 6.26 4.36
CA ALA A 50 5.11 5.98 3.17
C ALA A 50 4.37 6.36 1.88
N TRP A 51 3.07 6.11 1.80
CA TRP A 51 2.25 6.50 0.66
C TRP A 51 2.11 8.02 0.49
N GLU A 52 1.90 8.77 1.57
CA GLU A 52 1.88 10.24 1.51
C GLU A 52 3.22 10.79 0.98
N LEU A 53 4.35 10.27 1.48
CA LEU A 53 5.68 10.70 1.02
C LEU A 53 5.90 10.41 -0.47
N VAL A 54 5.42 9.26 -0.96
CA VAL A 54 5.47 8.95 -2.39
C VAL A 54 4.62 9.95 -3.19
N LYS A 55 3.41 10.27 -2.73
CA LYS A 55 2.56 11.27 -3.39
C LYS A 55 3.21 12.65 -3.43
N GLU A 56 3.89 13.05 -2.37
CA GLU A 56 4.66 14.30 -2.31
C GLU A 56 5.80 14.32 -3.35
N ASP A 57 6.63 13.27 -3.40
CA ASP A 57 7.72 13.16 -4.37
C ASP A 57 7.22 13.20 -5.83
N TYR A 58 6.10 12.52 -6.12
CA TYR A 58 5.47 12.56 -7.44
C TYR A 58 5.00 13.98 -7.78
N ARG A 59 4.37 14.67 -6.83
CA ARG A 59 3.91 16.05 -7.01
C ARG A 59 5.07 17.01 -7.26
N GLU A 60 6.18 16.86 -6.53
CA GLU A 60 7.39 17.68 -6.71
C GLU A 60 8.02 17.47 -8.09
N LYS A 61 7.98 16.24 -8.61
CA LYS A 61 8.46 15.91 -9.96
C LYS A 61 7.47 16.24 -11.07
N GLY A 62 6.26 16.71 -10.74
CA GLY A 62 5.19 16.95 -11.70
C GLY A 62 4.69 15.68 -12.39
N LEU A 63 4.84 14.53 -11.72
CA LEU A 63 4.38 13.23 -12.20
C LEU A 63 2.94 12.97 -11.73
N GLU A 64 2.19 12.22 -12.53
CA GLU A 64 0.85 11.78 -12.15
C GLU A 64 0.95 10.68 -11.10
N ILE A 65 0.25 10.85 -9.98
CA ILE A 65 0.18 9.81 -8.94
C ILE A 65 -0.54 8.60 -9.55
N PRO A 66 0.04 7.40 -9.49
CA PRO A 66 -0.57 6.18 -10.03
C PRO A 66 -1.70 5.71 -9.09
N ILE A 67 -2.81 6.45 -9.08
CA ILE A 67 -4.05 5.99 -8.49
C ILE A 67 -4.64 5.02 -9.51
N LEU A 68 -4.48 3.72 -9.26
CA LEU A 68 -4.96 2.69 -10.19
C LEU A 68 -6.49 2.77 -10.30
N SER A 69 -6.91 3.48 -11.33
CA SER A 69 -8.28 3.46 -11.82
C SER A 69 -8.55 2.03 -12.25
N HIS A 70 -9.41 1.32 -11.52
CA HIS A 70 -9.81 -0.05 -11.82
C HIS A 70 -10.64 -0.17 -13.12
N GLN A 71 -10.35 0.61 -14.17
CA GLN A 71 -10.84 0.32 -15.51
C GLN A 71 -10.07 -0.88 -16.05
N LYS A 72 -10.51 -2.06 -15.61
CA LYS A 72 -10.61 -3.21 -16.51
C LYS A 72 -11.46 -2.80 -17.71
N SER A 73 -10.85 -2.10 -18.66
CA SER A 73 -11.28 -2.12 -20.05
C SER A 73 -10.87 -3.50 -20.59
N PHE A 74 -11.63 -4.53 -20.22
CA PHE A 74 -11.65 -5.74 -21.03
C PHE A 74 -12.26 -5.33 -22.38
N SER A 75 -11.41 -5.02 -23.34
CA SER A 75 -11.79 -4.98 -24.74
C SER A 75 -11.17 -6.20 -25.41
N THR A 76 -11.96 -7.26 -25.56
CA THR A 76 -11.84 -8.24 -26.65
C THR A 76 -13.22 -8.83 -26.89
#